data_AF-A0A851LWF4-F1
#
_entry.id   AF-A0A851LWF4-F1
#
_cell.length_a   1.000
_cell.length_b   1.000
_cell.length_c   1.000
_cell.angle_alpha   90.00
_cell.angle_beta   90.00
_cell.angle_gamma   90.00
#
_symmetry.space_group_name_H-M   'P 1'
#
loop_
_entity.id
_entity.type
_entity.pdbx_description
1 polymer ?
#
loop_
_entity_poly.entity_id
_entity_poly.type
_entity_poly.pdbx_seq_one_letter_code
_entity_poly.pdbx_strand_id
1 'polypeptide(L)'
;MTTVRQRRVGKGTEAAEDQPSEKKNVKPDGKTLSDHTGRKLWNILSITVGGIVAISLGLLTSVYVATLHENDLWFSNIKEVEREISFRTECGLYYSYYKQMIQAASIQQGLHGLVYDNKTESVRTINILERMNVYQEVFLSILYRILPIQQYLEPVYFYIYTLFGLQAVYVIALYVTSWLLSGTWLSGLLAACWYITNSIVKHILHVNLWAESIGDLTIFLRVVLQQLTLTAVFIATFLFSLTWQFNQFMMLIQALALFILDCFDMLPTAKVMWLYIIQISGLLLVCVLQFFNSMILGSLLISFNASVLIARTIQKILNLESDEHIFKFLKAKFGFGATRDFDANLYLCEEAFGLLPLNTFSRLSDTLLFYVYIFVLFLMTVAAVIVAFRNLR
;
A
#
# COMPACT_ATOMS: atom_id res chain seq x y z
N MET A 1 -23.71 17.69 68.41
CA MET A 1 -23.21 16.95 67.24
C MET A 1 -22.51 17.94 66.31
N THR A 2 -21.17 17.87 66.28
CA THR A 2 -20.23 18.18 65.16
C THR A 2 -20.52 19.46 64.34
N THR A 3 -20.08 20.68 64.68
CA THR A 3 -18.74 21.30 64.84
C THR A 3 -17.79 21.22 63.64
N VAL A 4 -17.80 22.31 62.85
CA VAL A 4 -16.73 22.79 61.97
C VAL A 4 -15.40 22.87 62.74
N ARG A 5 -14.34 22.27 62.21
CA ARG A 5 -13.01 22.25 62.85
C ARG A 5 -12.01 23.08 62.05
N GLN A 6 -11.85 24.34 62.43
CA GLN A 6 -10.62 25.10 62.22
C GLN A 6 -9.67 24.87 63.42
N ARG A 7 -8.35 24.76 63.15
CA ARG A 7 -7.20 25.02 64.06
C ARG A 7 -5.92 24.72 63.26
N ARG A 8 -4.78 25.38 63.42
CA ARG A 8 -4.35 26.62 64.13
C ARG A 8 -2.90 26.84 63.66
N VAL A 9 -2.53 28.07 63.32
CA VAL A 9 -1.12 28.48 63.14
C VAL A 9 -0.48 28.64 64.53
N GLY A 10 0.71 28.08 64.71
CA GLY A 10 1.54 28.27 65.90
C GLY A 10 3.01 28.36 65.51
N LYS A 11 3.58 29.57 65.61
CA LYS A 11 5.03 29.84 65.83
C LYS A 11 5.36 29.35 67.25
N GLY A 12 6.54 28.87 67.64
CA GLY A 12 7.87 28.68 67.06
C GLY A 12 8.80 28.31 68.23
N THR A 13 9.93 27.66 68.00
CA THR A 13 11.11 27.70 68.91
C THR A 13 12.34 27.29 68.09
N GLU A 14 13.31 28.20 68.02
CA GLU A 14 14.62 28.05 67.38
C GLU A 14 15.55 27.18 68.26
N ALA A 15 16.37 26.36 67.61
CA ALA A 15 17.65 25.93 68.15
C ALA A 15 18.65 25.70 67.00
N ALA A 16 19.68 26.55 67.01
CA ALA A 16 21.05 26.35 66.53
C ALA A 16 21.35 26.04 65.04
N GLU A 17 21.73 27.12 64.36
CA GLU A 17 22.81 27.31 63.38
C GLU A 17 23.53 26.08 62.77
N ASP A 18 23.48 26.00 61.43
CA ASP A 18 24.65 25.67 60.60
C ASP A 18 24.58 26.48 59.30
N GLN A 19 25.62 27.25 59.01
CA GLN A 19 25.78 28.08 57.82
C GLN A 19 26.16 27.24 56.57
N PRO A 20 25.94 27.77 55.34
CA PRO A 20 25.89 26.98 54.12
C PRO A 20 27.28 26.77 53.49
N SER A 21 27.72 25.51 53.38
CA SER A 21 28.86 25.15 52.54
C SER A 21 28.41 24.93 51.09
N GLU A 22 28.57 25.97 50.28
CA GLU A 22 29.13 25.95 48.92
C GLU A 22 29.20 24.55 48.24
N LYS A 23 28.09 24.11 47.63
CA LYS A 23 28.14 22.97 46.69
C LYS A 23 28.72 23.45 45.36
N LYS A 24 30.02 23.21 45.20
CA LYS A 24 30.77 23.23 43.94
C LYS A 24 29.90 22.81 42.75
N ASN A 25 29.75 23.74 41.80
CA ASN A 25 29.49 23.46 40.40
C ASN A 25 30.54 22.47 39.87
N VAL A 26 30.20 21.19 39.83
CA VAL A 26 30.91 20.22 39.00
C VAL A 26 30.19 20.18 37.65
N LYS A 27 30.77 20.88 36.68
CA LYS A 27 30.47 20.73 35.25
C LYS A 27 30.55 19.24 34.86
N PRO A 28 29.57 18.66 34.15
CA PRO A 28 29.82 17.49 33.31
C PRO A 28 30.19 17.98 31.90
N ASP A 29 31.27 18.79 31.78
CA ASP A 29 31.84 19.12 30.47
C ASP A 29 32.75 17.96 30.05
N GLY A 30 32.25 17.07 29.17
CA GLY A 30 33.10 16.07 28.51
C GLY A 30 32.42 14.86 27.86
N LYS A 31 31.17 14.51 28.20
CA LYS A 31 30.52 13.28 27.66
C LYS A 31 29.47 13.51 26.57
N THR A 32 29.04 14.74 26.32
CA THR A 32 27.98 15.05 25.34
C THR A 32 28.47 15.08 23.89
N LEU A 33 29.77 15.30 23.65
CA LEU A 33 30.34 15.37 22.28
C LEU A 33 30.62 13.98 21.70
N SER A 34 31.10 13.03 22.50
CA SER A 34 31.39 11.66 22.04
C SER A 34 30.12 10.86 21.77
N ASP A 35 29.07 11.04 22.57
CA ASP A 35 27.78 10.32 22.41
C ASP A 35 27.01 10.80 21.17
N HIS A 36 27.09 12.11 20.86
CA HIS A 36 26.51 12.66 19.64
C HIS A 36 27.25 12.23 18.36
N THR A 37 28.57 12.04 18.46
CA THR A 37 29.41 11.57 17.35
C THR A 37 29.24 10.08 17.11
N GLY A 38 29.17 9.26 18.17
CA GLY A 38 28.89 7.82 18.09
C GLY A 38 27.50 7.52 17.55
N ARG A 39 26.47 8.30 17.94
CA ARG A 39 25.11 8.17 17.41
C ARG A 39 25.01 8.54 15.92
N LYS A 40 25.72 9.59 15.49
CA LYS A 40 25.80 9.94 14.05
C LYS A 40 26.54 8.86 13.25
N LEU A 41 27.65 8.34 13.77
CA LEU A 41 28.40 7.26 13.15
C LEU A 41 27.53 5.99 13.02
N TRP A 42 26.82 5.62 14.09
CA TRP A 42 25.90 4.48 14.10
C TRP A 42 24.76 4.64 13.11
N ASN A 43 24.18 5.84 12.99
CA ASN A 43 23.14 6.12 12.01
C ASN A 43 23.66 6.02 10.57
N ILE A 44 24.85 6.55 10.29
CA ILE A 44 25.48 6.43 8.96
C ILE A 44 25.80 4.96 8.65
N LEU A 45 26.33 4.22 9.62
CA LEU A 45 26.63 2.79 9.48
C LEU A 45 25.34 1.98 9.26
N SER A 46 24.27 2.29 9.98
CA SER A 46 22.97 1.63 9.81
C SER A 46 22.34 1.95 8.45
N ILE A 47 22.46 3.19 7.96
CA ILE A 47 21.94 3.59 6.65
C ILE A 47 22.71 2.88 5.53
N THR A 48 24.04 2.84 5.63
CA THR A 48 24.89 2.18 4.64
C THR A 48 24.67 0.67 4.62
N VAL A 49 24.65 0.01 5.79
CA VAL A 49 24.38 -1.43 5.90
C VAL A 49 22.99 -1.77 5.37
N GLY A 50 21.93 -1.06 5.82
CA GLY A 50 20.58 -1.33 5.36
C GLY A 50 20.40 -1.04 3.87
N GLY A 51 21.07 -0.03 3.31
CA GLY A 51 21.07 0.25 1.88
C GLY A 51 21.72 -0.86 1.05
N ILE A 52 22.86 -1.39 1.50
CA ILE A 52 23.53 -2.53 0.86
C ILE A 52 22.62 -3.77 0.92
N VAL A 53 22.01 -4.03 2.08
CA VAL A 53 21.08 -5.16 2.26
C VAL A 53 19.89 -5.03 1.30
N ALA A 54 19.28 -3.84 1.18
CA ALA A 54 18.17 -3.59 0.27
C ALA A 54 18.54 -3.95 -1.19
N ILE A 55 19.67 -3.42 -1.69
CA ILE A 55 20.13 -3.66 -3.05
C ILE A 55 20.45 -5.15 -3.26
N SER A 56 21.13 -5.77 -2.29
CA SER A 56 21.49 -7.19 -2.37
C SER A 56 20.26 -8.10 -2.43
N LEU A 57 19.22 -7.83 -1.64
CA LEU A 57 17.97 -8.60 -1.65
C LEU A 57 17.18 -8.40 -2.94
N GLY A 58 17.13 -7.16 -3.45
CA GLY A 58 16.48 -6.87 -4.73
C GLY A 58 17.15 -7.62 -5.88
N LEU A 59 18.48 -7.55 -5.97
CA LEU A 59 19.25 -8.26 -6.98
C LEU A 59 19.12 -9.78 -6.83
N LEU A 60 19.20 -10.30 -5.60
CA LEU A 60 19.01 -11.73 -5.32
C LEU A 60 17.62 -12.20 -5.77
N THR A 61 16.58 -11.41 -5.54
CA THR A 61 15.21 -11.73 -6.01
C THR A 61 15.14 -11.77 -7.53
N SER A 62 15.76 -10.80 -8.22
CA SER A 62 15.78 -10.79 -9.69
C SER A 62 16.50 -12.01 -10.27
N VAL A 63 17.68 -12.34 -9.72
CA VAL A 63 18.43 -13.53 -10.10
C VAL A 63 17.61 -14.80 -9.79
N TYR A 64 16.98 -14.87 -8.62
CA TYR A 64 16.13 -15.99 -8.24
C TYR A 64 14.99 -16.20 -9.24
N VAL A 65 14.23 -15.15 -9.57
CA VAL A 65 13.13 -15.23 -10.54
C VAL A 65 13.65 -15.59 -11.93
N ALA A 66 14.79 -15.04 -12.36
CA ALA A 66 15.41 -15.41 -13.62
C ALA A 66 15.81 -16.89 -13.67
N THR A 67 16.41 -17.41 -12.59
CA THR A 67 16.76 -18.84 -12.49
C THR A 67 15.53 -19.75 -12.46
N LEU A 68 14.45 -19.32 -11.78
CA LEU A 68 13.21 -20.07 -11.74
C LEU A 68 12.55 -20.13 -13.12
N HIS A 69 12.52 -19.01 -13.84
CA HIS A 69 12.05 -18.94 -15.22
C HIS A 69 12.87 -19.84 -16.15
N GLU A 70 14.20 -19.82 -16.03
CA GLU A 70 15.07 -20.68 -16.83
C GLU A 70 14.87 -22.17 -16.50
N ASN A 71 14.73 -22.53 -15.24
CA ASN A 71 14.53 -23.92 -14.81
C ASN A 71 13.18 -24.49 -15.27
N ASP A 72 12.13 -23.66 -15.34
CA ASP A 72 10.78 -24.09 -15.73
C ASP A 72 10.63 -24.17 -17.25
N LEU A 73 11.12 -23.16 -17.99
CA LEU A 73 10.89 -23.04 -19.44
C LEU A 73 12.08 -23.45 -20.30
N TRP A 74 13.27 -23.64 -19.71
CA TRP A 74 14.53 -23.90 -20.45
C TRP A 74 14.74 -22.88 -21.56
N PHE A 75 14.44 -21.63 -21.23
CA PHE A 75 14.18 -20.55 -22.18
C PHE A 75 15.40 -20.24 -23.06
N SER A 76 16.62 -20.41 -22.55
CA SER A 76 17.84 -20.18 -23.33
C SER A 76 18.05 -21.18 -24.45
N ASN A 77 17.52 -22.40 -24.30
CA ASN A 77 17.77 -23.52 -25.21
C ASN A 77 16.73 -23.67 -26.31
N ILE A 78 15.59 -23.01 -26.17
CA ILE A 78 14.48 -23.08 -27.12
C ILE A 78 14.58 -22.03 -28.23
N LYS A 79 13.97 -22.35 -29.38
CA LYS A 79 13.97 -21.46 -30.55
C LYS A 79 13.11 -20.22 -30.29
N GLU A 80 13.39 -19.13 -30.99
CA GLU A 80 12.66 -17.85 -30.83
C GLU A 80 11.13 -18.03 -30.98
N VAL A 81 10.68 -18.79 -31.98
CA VAL A 81 9.24 -19.03 -32.19
C VAL A 81 8.61 -19.77 -31.00
N GLU A 82 9.32 -20.75 -30.44
CA GLU A 82 8.86 -21.50 -29.26
C GLU A 82 8.85 -20.59 -28.01
N ARG A 83 9.83 -19.68 -27.90
CA ARG A 83 9.85 -18.65 -26.85
C ARG A 83 8.63 -17.75 -26.93
N GLU A 84 8.23 -17.32 -28.12
CA GLU A 84 7.05 -16.49 -28.29
C GLU A 84 5.76 -17.23 -27.94
N ILE A 85 5.67 -18.52 -28.27
CA ILE A 85 4.52 -19.38 -27.93
C ILE A 85 4.46 -19.67 -26.42
N SER A 86 5.59 -19.60 -25.71
CA SER A 86 5.63 -19.81 -24.26
C SER A 86 4.87 -18.73 -23.48
N PHE A 87 4.74 -17.52 -24.03
CA PHE A 87 3.88 -16.49 -23.46
C PHE A 87 2.41 -16.87 -23.65
N ARG A 88 1.78 -17.36 -22.59
CA ARG A 88 0.38 -17.75 -22.60
C ARG A 88 -0.54 -16.55 -22.42
N THR A 89 -1.77 -16.72 -22.91
CA THR A 89 -2.93 -15.85 -22.65
C THR A 89 -2.66 -14.35 -22.91
N GLU A 90 -2.89 -13.49 -21.93
CA GLU A 90 -2.71 -12.04 -22.03
C GLU A 90 -1.25 -11.62 -22.23
N CYS A 91 -0.29 -12.39 -21.70
CA CYS A 91 1.13 -12.04 -21.77
C CYS A 91 1.64 -12.05 -23.22
N GLY A 92 1.22 -13.06 -23.99
CA GLY A 92 1.54 -13.16 -25.41
C GLY A 92 0.90 -12.04 -26.22
N LEU A 93 -0.31 -11.62 -25.84
CA LEU A 93 -1.00 -10.50 -26.47
C LEU A 93 -0.24 -9.18 -26.27
N TYR A 94 0.14 -8.83 -25.04
CA TYR A 94 0.93 -7.62 -24.76
C TYR A 94 2.28 -7.64 -25.47
N TYR A 95 2.98 -8.78 -25.43
CA TYR A 95 4.24 -8.96 -26.14
C TYR A 95 4.09 -8.75 -27.66
N SER A 96 2.96 -9.18 -28.25
CA SER A 96 2.69 -8.98 -29.68
C SER A 96 2.61 -7.49 -30.08
N TYR A 97 2.03 -6.64 -29.23
CA TYR A 97 1.97 -5.20 -29.47
C TYR A 97 3.34 -4.52 -29.32
N TYR A 98 4.13 -4.94 -28.34
CA TYR A 98 5.53 -4.55 -28.21
C TYR A 98 6.33 -4.90 -29.48
N LYS A 99 6.16 -6.13 -30.00
CA LYS A 99 6.82 -6.60 -31.21
C LYS A 99 6.38 -5.81 -32.46
N GLN A 100 5.08 -5.52 -32.59
CA GLN A 100 4.54 -4.70 -33.68
C GLN A 100 5.20 -3.30 -33.73
N MET A 101 5.41 -2.66 -32.57
CA MET A 101 6.07 -1.35 -32.48
C MET A 101 7.56 -1.38 -32.88
N ILE A 102 8.25 -2.48 -32.56
CA ILE A 102 9.66 -2.67 -32.93
C ILE A 102 9.81 -2.92 -34.43
N GLN A 103 8.91 -3.71 -35.03
CA GLN A 103 8.93 -4.03 -36.46
C GLN A 103 8.52 -2.86 -37.36
N ALA A 104 7.84 -1.84 -36.82
CA ALA A 104 7.43 -0.68 -37.59
C ALA A 104 8.61 0.19 -38.03
N ALA A 105 8.62 0.67 -39.28
CA ALA A 105 9.70 1.49 -39.82
C ALA A 105 9.94 2.78 -39.02
N SER A 106 8.87 3.42 -38.52
CA SER A 106 8.95 4.58 -37.62
C SER A 106 8.07 4.42 -36.39
N ILE A 107 8.39 5.16 -35.31
CA ILE A 107 7.59 5.17 -34.08
C ILE A 107 6.17 5.68 -34.36
N GLN A 108 6.04 6.72 -35.19
CA GLN A 108 4.74 7.29 -35.56
C GLN A 108 3.88 6.28 -36.33
N GLN A 109 4.48 5.54 -37.27
CA GLN A 109 3.76 4.50 -38.00
C GLN A 109 3.35 3.34 -37.09
N GLY A 110 4.21 2.97 -36.14
CA GLY A 110 3.88 1.97 -35.12
C GLY A 110 2.68 2.39 -34.27
N LEU A 111 2.71 3.63 -33.74
CA LEU A 111 1.61 4.20 -32.96
C LEU A 111 0.31 4.30 -33.76
N HIS A 112 0.38 4.76 -35.01
CA HIS A 112 -0.78 4.78 -35.90
C HIS A 112 -1.35 3.37 -36.12
N GLY A 113 -0.48 2.36 -36.27
CA GLY A 113 -0.89 0.96 -36.40
C GLY A 113 -1.54 0.39 -35.13
N LEU A 114 -1.20 0.90 -33.94
CA LEU A 114 -1.85 0.50 -32.69
C LEU A 114 -3.20 1.22 -32.45
N VAL A 115 -3.31 2.49 -32.89
CA VAL A 115 -4.54 3.27 -32.77
C VAL A 115 -5.61 2.84 -33.78
N TYR A 116 -5.20 2.38 -34.96
CA TYR A 116 -6.09 1.91 -36.02
C TYR A 116 -5.82 0.43 -36.32
N ASP A 117 -6.07 -0.43 -35.34
CA ASP A 117 -5.85 -1.86 -35.51
C ASP A 117 -7.10 -2.59 -36.02
N ASN A 118 -6.90 -3.38 -37.08
CA ASN A 118 -7.93 -4.21 -37.72
C ASN A 118 -7.65 -5.70 -37.58
N LYS A 119 -6.58 -6.07 -36.85
CA LYS A 119 -6.11 -7.47 -36.76
C LYS A 119 -6.60 -8.16 -35.50
N THR A 120 -6.71 -7.43 -34.39
CA THR A 120 -7.10 -7.98 -33.09
C THR A 120 -8.58 -8.38 -33.07
N GLU A 121 -9.46 -7.52 -33.62
CA GLU A 121 -10.89 -7.81 -33.74
C GLU A 121 -11.31 -7.86 -35.20
N SER A 122 -12.02 -8.93 -35.57
CA SER A 122 -12.56 -9.04 -36.92
C SER A 122 -13.63 -7.97 -37.14
N VAL A 123 -13.65 -7.39 -38.35
CA VAL A 123 -14.69 -6.46 -38.83
C VAL A 123 -14.66 -5.06 -38.20
N ARG A 124 -13.89 -4.80 -37.13
CA ARG A 124 -13.83 -3.50 -36.47
C ARG A 124 -12.40 -2.96 -36.37
N THR A 125 -12.27 -1.66 -36.58
CA THR A 125 -11.04 -0.92 -36.28
C THR A 125 -11.09 -0.51 -34.81
N ILE A 126 -10.13 -0.96 -34.00
CA ILE A 126 -10.08 -0.64 -32.57
C ILE A 126 -8.84 0.16 -32.22
N ASN A 127 -8.99 1.07 -31.26
CA ASN A 127 -7.87 1.74 -30.62
C ASN A 127 -7.34 0.85 -29.48
N ILE A 128 -6.19 0.21 -29.72
CA ILE A 128 -5.59 -0.71 -28.75
C ILE A 128 -5.15 0.05 -27.49
N LEU A 129 -4.65 1.29 -27.62
CA LEU A 129 -4.16 2.08 -26.49
C LEU A 129 -5.28 2.41 -25.49
N GLU A 130 -6.46 2.72 -26.00
CA GLU A 130 -7.64 2.99 -25.18
C GLU A 130 -8.19 1.72 -24.52
N ARG A 131 -8.30 0.63 -25.30
CA ARG A 131 -9.02 -0.57 -24.87
C ARG A 131 -8.20 -1.51 -24.00
N MET A 132 -6.92 -1.68 -24.32
CA MET A 132 -6.04 -2.69 -23.70
C MET A 132 -4.97 -2.07 -22.80
N ASN A 133 -4.91 -0.74 -22.68
CA ASN A 133 -3.96 -0.01 -21.82
C ASN A 133 -2.48 -0.46 -22.01
N VAL A 134 -2.01 -0.40 -23.25
CA VAL A 134 -0.70 -0.95 -23.69
C VAL A 134 0.43 0.11 -23.61
N TYR A 135 0.30 1.06 -22.69
CA TYR A 135 1.24 2.19 -22.60
C TYR A 135 2.63 1.76 -22.16
N GLN A 136 2.73 0.77 -21.27
CA GLN A 136 4.01 0.25 -20.78
C GLN A 136 4.78 -0.47 -21.90
N GLU A 137 4.11 -1.23 -22.77
CA GLU A 137 4.74 -1.92 -23.89
C GLU A 137 5.18 -0.93 -24.98
N VAL A 138 4.38 0.10 -25.24
CA VAL A 138 4.76 1.20 -26.14
C VAL A 138 6.01 1.91 -25.61
N PHE A 139 6.03 2.27 -24.33
CA PHE A 139 7.18 2.89 -23.70
C PHE A 139 8.44 2.01 -23.82
N LEU A 140 8.31 0.72 -23.52
CA LEU A 140 9.40 -0.23 -23.59
C LEU A 140 9.92 -0.43 -25.02
N SER A 141 9.02 -0.46 -26.01
CA SER A 141 9.38 -0.56 -27.42
C SER A 141 10.16 0.67 -27.91
N ILE A 142 9.76 1.87 -27.48
CA ILE A 142 10.47 3.12 -27.78
C ILE A 142 11.85 3.11 -27.13
N LEU A 143 11.94 2.68 -25.87
CA LEU A 143 13.20 2.57 -25.14
C LEU A 143 14.18 1.62 -25.84
N TYR A 144 13.70 0.44 -26.27
CA TYR A 144 14.50 -0.52 -27.03
C TYR A 144 14.94 0.02 -28.40
N ARG A 145 14.10 0.84 -29.05
CA ARG A 145 14.43 1.46 -30.34
C ARG A 145 15.48 2.58 -30.24
N ILE A 146 15.48 3.34 -29.15
CA ILE A 146 16.39 4.47 -28.94
C ILE A 146 17.75 4.01 -28.42
N LEU A 147 17.77 3.01 -27.53
CA LEU A 147 19.01 2.54 -26.94
C LEU A 147 19.80 1.64 -27.90
N PRO A 148 21.15 1.69 -27.90
CA PRO A 148 22.01 0.86 -28.74
C PRO A 148 22.10 -0.60 -28.24
N ILE A 149 21.03 -1.13 -27.63
CA ILE A 149 20.96 -2.47 -27.03
C ILE A 149 20.67 -3.54 -28.09
N GLN A 150 20.13 -3.13 -29.24
CA GLN A 150 19.77 -4.01 -30.37
C GLN A 150 20.95 -4.84 -30.90
N GLN A 151 22.19 -4.39 -30.67
CA GLN A 151 23.39 -5.10 -31.10
C GLN A 151 23.74 -6.29 -30.19
N TYR A 152 23.27 -6.29 -28.94
CA TYR A 152 23.70 -7.23 -27.90
C TYR A 152 22.58 -8.15 -27.43
N LEU A 153 21.33 -7.75 -27.57
CA LEU A 153 20.21 -8.42 -26.92
C LEU A 153 19.00 -8.51 -27.84
N GLU A 154 18.39 -9.70 -27.92
CA GLU A 154 17.17 -9.89 -28.69
C GLU A 154 15.95 -9.21 -28.00
N PRO A 155 14.91 -8.80 -28.77
CA PRO A 155 13.75 -8.10 -28.22
C PRO A 155 13.03 -8.86 -27.09
N VAL A 156 12.95 -10.19 -27.20
CA VAL A 156 12.32 -11.08 -26.21
C VAL A 156 13.06 -11.01 -24.88
N TYR A 157 14.40 -11.13 -24.90
CA TYR A 157 15.22 -11.07 -23.70
C TYR A 157 15.17 -9.69 -23.05
N PHE A 158 15.10 -8.62 -23.85
CA PHE A 158 14.99 -7.26 -23.31
C PHE A 158 13.70 -7.14 -22.50
N TYR A 159 12.59 -7.59 -23.10
CA TYR A 159 11.29 -7.59 -22.48
C TYR A 159 11.29 -8.34 -21.14
N ILE A 160 11.77 -9.59 -21.12
CA ILE A 160 11.80 -10.41 -19.91
C ILE A 160 12.75 -9.85 -18.84
N TYR A 161 13.95 -9.41 -19.21
CA TYR A 161 14.89 -8.86 -18.24
C TYR A 161 14.41 -7.55 -17.63
N THR A 162 13.65 -6.73 -18.37
CA THR A 162 13.02 -5.54 -17.79
C THR A 162 11.95 -5.90 -16.75
N LEU A 163 11.21 -7.00 -16.94
CA LEU A 163 10.28 -7.53 -15.94
C LEU A 163 11.03 -7.97 -14.66
N PHE A 164 12.12 -8.72 -14.80
CA PHE A 164 12.94 -9.15 -13.66
C PHE A 164 13.64 -7.97 -12.96
N GLY A 165 14.02 -6.94 -13.71
CA GLY A 165 14.59 -5.71 -13.16
C GLY A 165 13.56 -4.93 -12.35
N LEU A 166 12.33 -4.81 -12.85
CA LEU A 166 11.27 -4.16 -12.09
C LEU A 166 10.95 -4.90 -10.79
N GLN A 167 10.98 -6.23 -10.82
CA GLN A 167 10.81 -7.05 -9.64
C GLN A 167 11.85 -6.75 -8.55
N ALA A 168 13.11 -6.52 -8.93
CA ALA A 168 14.13 -6.05 -7.98
C ALA A 168 13.79 -4.67 -7.40
N VAL A 169 13.39 -3.73 -8.26
CA VAL A 169 13.01 -2.38 -7.84
C VAL A 169 11.84 -2.44 -6.86
N TYR A 170 10.86 -3.31 -7.09
CA TYR A 170 9.75 -3.50 -6.16
C TYR A 170 10.21 -4.00 -4.79
N VAL A 171 11.02 -5.07 -4.72
CA VAL A 171 11.50 -5.58 -3.43
C VAL A 171 12.33 -4.54 -2.68
N ILE A 172 13.16 -3.77 -3.39
CA ILE A 172 13.90 -2.64 -2.81
C ILE A 172 12.93 -1.60 -2.26
N ALA A 173 11.89 -1.25 -3.02
CA ALA A 173 10.90 -0.27 -2.61
C ALA A 173 10.13 -0.76 -1.36
N LEU A 174 9.71 -2.03 -1.32
CA LEU A 174 9.06 -2.67 -0.18
C LEU A 174 9.97 -2.74 1.06
N TYR A 175 11.26 -2.99 0.86
CA TYR A 175 12.25 -2.97 1.93
C TYR A 175 12.40 -1.56 2.52
N VAL A 176 12.62 -0.56 1.65
CA VAL A 176 12.85 0.83 2.05
C VAL A 176 11.61 1.39 2.75
N THR A 177 10.42 1.07 2.25
CA THR A 177 9.18 1.49 2.89
C THR A 177 9.08 0.87 4.28
N SER A 178 9.13 -0.46 4.40
CA SER A 178 9.06 -1.14 5.71
C SER A 178 10.11 -0.64 6.71
N TRP A 179 11.32 -0.34 6.25
CA TRP A 179 12.35 0.28 7.09
C TRP A 179 11.93 1.67 7.57
N LEU A 180 11.44 2.53 6.68
CA LEU A 180 11.04 3.88 7.06
C LEU A 180 9.88 3.92 8.06
N LEU A 181 8.97 2.93 8.06
CA LEU A 181 7.89 2.86 9.06
C LEU A 181 8.35 2.35 10.43
N SER A 182 9.18 1.31 10.45
CA SER A 182 9.64 0.71 11.70
C SER A 182 10.84 1.44 12.32
N GLY A 183 11.57 2.23 11.53
CA GLY A 183 12.84 2.86 11.93
C GLY A 183 14.01 1.87 12.00
N THR A 184 13.82 0.60 11.66
CA THR A 184 14.84 -0.45 11.70
C THR A 184 15.01 -1.10 10.33
N TRP A 185 16.24 -1.38 9.92
CA TRP A 185 16.51 -2.05 8.64
C TRP A 185 16.08 -3.54 8.66
N LEU A 186 15.90 -4.11 9.86
CA LEU A 186 15.46 -5.49 10.06
C LEU A 186 14.00 -5.72 9.65
N SER A 187 13.12 -4.73 9.84
CA SER A 187 11.72 -4.83 9.36
C SER A 187 11.66 -4.92 7.83
N GLY A 188 12.54 -4.19 7.14
CA GLY A 188 12.70 -4.28 5.69
C GLY A 188 13.11 -5.68 5.26
N LEU A 189 14.07 -6.29 5.98
CA LEU A 189 14.51 -7.64 5.70
C LEU A 189 13.37 -8.66 5.89
N LEU A 190 12.62 -8.57 6.99
CA LEU A 190 11.49 -9.45 7.26
C LEU A 190 10.40 -9.33 6.18
N ALA A 191 10.09 -8.10 5.74
CA ALA A 191 9.11 -7.86 4.70
C ALA A 191 9.57 -8.44 3.33
N ALA A 192 10.84 -8.26 2.97
CA ALA A 192 11.42 -8.86 1.77
C ALA A 192 11.43 -10.39 1.84
N CYS A 193 11.81 -10.98 2.99
CA CYS A 193 11.77 -12.43 3.19
C CYS A 193 10.35 -13.00 3.10
N TRP A 194 9.36 -12.32 3.69
CA TRP A 194 7.96 -12.71 3.58
C TRP A 194 7.49 -12.68 2.12
N TYR A 195 7.84 -11.63 1.38
CA TYR A 195 7.51 -11.50 -0.03
C TYR A 195 8.12 -12.63 -0.86
N ILE A 196 9.43 -12.88 -0.72
CA ILE A 196 10.14 -13.95 -1.42
C ILE A 196 9.49 -15.30 -1.10
N THR A 197 9.18 -15.57 0.17
CA THR A 197 8.54 -16.84 0.59
C THR A 197 7.15 -17.02 -0.05
N ASN A 198 6.34 -15.96 -0.09
CA ASN A 198 5.01 -15.99 -0.72
C ASN A 198 5.11 -16.18 -2.26
N SER A 199 6.13 -15.58 -2.88
CA SER A 199 6.38 -15.74 -4.32
C SER A 199 6.74 -17.17 -4.72
N ILE A 200 7.38 -17.94 -3.82
CA ILE A 200 7.70 -19.36 -4.05
C ILE A 200 6.42 -20.22 -4.11
N VAL A 201 5.45 -19.93 -3.24
CA VAL A 201 4.20 -20.67 -3.16
C VAL A 201 3.28 -20.33 -4.34
N LYS A 202 3.28 -19.07 -4.78
CA LYS A 202 2.60 -18.64 -6.00
C LYS A 202 3.48 -18.92 -7.21
N HIS A 203 3.60 -20.19 -7.57
CA HIS A 203 4.41 -20.72 -8.67
C HIS A 203 3.92 -20.33 -10.08
N ILE A 204 3.28 -19.15 -10.23
CA ILE A 204 2.78 -18.69 -11.51
C ILE A 204 3.22 -17.24 -11.70
N LEU A 205 4.14 -17.10 -12.65
CA LEU A 205 4.55 -15.89 -13.34
C LEU A 205 3.32 -15.18 -13.95
N HIS A 206 2.45 -14.61 -13.13
CA HIS A 206 1.37 -13.75 -13.62
C HIS A 206 1.87 -12.30 -13.61
N VAL A 207 1.79 -11.72 -14.80
CA VAL A 207 2.23 -10.38 -15.23
C VAL A 207 1.56 -9.21 -14.48
N ASN A 208 0.73 -9.49 -13.47
CA ASN A 208 0.15 -8.46 -12.59
C ASN A 208 1.12 -7.93 -11.50
N LEU A 209 2.40 -8.31 -11.57
CA LEU A 209 3.45 -7.83 -10.66
C LEU A 209 3.72 -6.32 -10.76
N TRP A 210 3.43 -5.65 -11.88
CA TRP A 210 3.53 -4.18 -11.96
C TRP A 210 2.52 -3.48 -11.03
N ALA A 211 1.38 -4.12 -10.80
CA ALA A 211 0.18 -3.54 -10.26
C ALA A 211 0.03 -3.75 -8.74
N GLU A 212 0.24 -4.98 -8.25
CA GLU A 212 0.32 -5.24 -6.80
C GLU A 212 1.48 -4.47 -6.16
N SER A 213 2.60 -4.38 -6.89
CA SER A 213 3.83 -3.75 -6.42
C SER A 213 3.71 -2.24 -6.19
N ILE A 214 3.02 -1.55 -7.09
CA ILE A 214 2.83 -0.10 -6.98
C ILE A 214 1.66 0.22 -6.03
N GLY A 215 0.65 -0.65 -5.90
CA GLY A 215 -0.44 -0.51 -4.93
C GLY A 215 0.04 -0.52 -3.49
N ASP A 216 0.86 -1.51 -3.12
CA ASP A 216 1.48 -1.59 -1.79
C ASP A 216 2.47 -0.44 -1.54
N LEU A 217 3.20 -0.03 -2.58
CA LEU A 217 4.09 1.13 -2.54
C LEU A 217 3.33 2.45 -2.30
N THR A 218 2.12 2.61 -2.85
CA THR A 218 1.30 3.84 -2.75
C THR A 218 0.58 3.94 -1.41
N ILE A 219 0.13 2.81 -0.85
CA ILE A 219 -0.46 2.74 0.51
C ILE A 219 0.61 3.13 1.54
N PHE A 220 1.86 2.72 1.33
CA PHE A 220 2.91 2.85 2.32
C PHE A 220 3.79 4.11 2.17
N LEU A 221 4.04 4.62 0.96
CA LEU A 221 4.72 5.92 0.75
C LEU A 221 3.98 7.08 1.44
N ARG A 222 2.65 6.99 1.51
CA ARG A 222 1.76 8.02 2.08
C ARG A 222 1.88 8.12 3.61
N VAL A 223 2.24 7.03 4.28
CA VAL A 223 2.46 6.97 5.73
C VAL A 223 3.84 7.54 6.10
N VAL A 224 4.82 7.39 5.20
CA VAL A 224 6.23 7.72 5.45
C VAL A 224 6.64 9.13 4.97
N LEU A 225 6.09 9.65 3.87
CA LEU A 225 6.44 10.99 3.36
C LEU A 225 5.66 12.09 4.10
N GLN A 226 5.97 12.32 5.37
CA GLN A 226 5.61 13.57 6.04
C GLN A 226 6.53 14.74 5.66
N GLN A 227 7.67 14.49 5.00
CA GLN A 227 8.69 15.52 4.69
C GLN A 227 9.21 15.57 3.25
N LEU A 228 9.05 14.52 2.43
CA LEU A 228 9.26 14.61 0.97
C LEU A 228 7.91 14.87 0.27
N THR A 229 7.95 15.66 -0.79
CA THR A 229 6.87 16.51 -1.31
C THR A 229 5.61 15.77 -1.77
N LEU A 230 4.45 16.39 -1.54
CA LEU A 230 3.11 16.02 -2.08
C LEU A 230 3.15 15.63 -3.58
N THR A 231 4.09 16.21 -4.32
CA THR A 231 4.36 15.96 -5.73
C THR A 231 4.84 14.54 -6.01
N ALA A 232 5.66 13.92 -5.15
CA ALA A 232 6.13 12.55 -5.35
C ALA A 232 4.99 11.55 -5.22
N VAL A 233 4.07 11.78 -4.28
CA VAL A 233 2.85 10.98 -4.12
C VAL A 233 1.95 11.13 -5.33
N PHE A 234 1.80 12.34 -5.87
CA PHE A 234 1.05 12.58 -7.09
C PHE A 234 1.65 11.84 -8.29
N ILE A 235 2.96 11.96 -8.52
CA ILE A 235 3.66 11.29 -9.63
C ILE A 235 3.52 9.77 -9.51
N ALA A 236 3.74 9.20 -8.33
CA ALA A 236 3.61 7.76 -8.11
C ALA A 236 2.17 7.26 -8.36
N THR A 237 1.17 7.99 -7.83
CA THR A 237 -0.26 7.66 -8.05
C THR A 237 -0.64 7.77 -9.53
N PHE A 238 -0.12 8.79 -10.22
CA PHE A 238 -0.37 8.99 -11.65
C PHE A 238 0.23 7.87 -12.50
N LEU A 239 1.51 7.56 -12.29
CA LEU A 239 2.20 6.48 -13.02
C LEU A 239 1.53 5.13 -12.76
N PHE A 240 1.15 4.87 -11.51
CA PHE A 240 0.38 3.68 -11.15
C PHE A 240 -0.91 3.55 -11.96
N SER A 241 -1.74 4.59 -11.91
CA SER A 241 -3.04 4.60 -12.58
C SER A 241 -2.91 4.55 -14.11
N LEU A 242 -1.83 5.07 -14.69
CA LEU A 242 -1.56 4.98 -16.13
C LEU A 242 -1.21 3.54 -16.54
N THR A 243 -0.34 2.87 -15.77
CA THR A 243 0.17 1.52 -16.12
C THR A 243 -0.84 0.40 -15.91
N TRP A 244 -1.83 0.56 -15.02
CA TRP A 244 -2.77 -0.51 -14.72
C TRP A 244 -4.23 -0.15 -14.99
N GLN A 245 -4.88 -0.92 -15.87
CA GLN A 245 -6.29 -0.74 -16.22
C GLN A 245 -7.25 -0.90 -15.02
N PHE A 246 -6.93 -1.78 -14.08
CA PHE A 246 -7.79 -2.06 -12.91
C PHE A 246 -7.37 -1.29 -11.65
N ASN A 247 -6.57 -0.22 -11.81
CA ASN A 247 -6.05 0.58 -10.69
C ASN A 247 -7.14 1.08 -9.73
N GLN A 248 -8.36 1.33 -10.25
CA GLN A 248 -9.49 1.85 -9.49
C GLN A 248 -9.88 0.99 -8.27
N PHE A 249 -9.70 -0.33 -8.33
CA PHE A 249 -10.06 -1.21 -7.22
C PHE A 249 -9.04 -1.13 -6.08
N MET A 250 -7.75 -1.13 -6.42
CA MET A 250 -6.68 -1.01 -5.42
C MET A 250 -6.73 0.36 -4.74
N MET A 251 -6.95 1.41 -5.53
CA MET A 251 -7.09 2.77 -5.01
C MET A 251 -8.37 2.95 -4.16
N LEU A 252 -9.45 2.19 -4.44
CA LEU A 252 -10.65 2.18 -3.59
C LEU A 252 -10.37 1.54 -2.23
N ILE A 253 -9.66 0.40 -2.19
CA ILE A 253 -9.26 -0.21 -0.93
C ILE A 253 -8.39 0.76 -0.12
N GLN A 254 -7.46 1.45 -0.79
CA GLN A 254 -6.66 2.50 -0.15
C GLN A 254 -7.52 3.65 0.38
N ALA A 255 -8.49 4.14 -0.39
CA ALA A 255 -9.38 5.21 0.01
C ALA A 255 -10.24 4.80 1.22
N LEU A 256 -10.78 3.57 1.23
CA LEU A 256 -11.53 3.02 2.36
C LEU A 256 -10.65 2.90 3.62
N ALA A 257 -9.41 2.42 3.48
CA ALA A 257 -8.48 2.33 4.60
C ALA A 257 -8.18 3.72 5.20
N LEU A 258 -7.97 4.72 4.34
CA LEU A 258 -7.74 6.10 4.79
C LEU A 258 -8.97 6.73 5.43
N PHE A 259 -10.16 6.41 4.93
CA PHE A 259 -11.42 6.83 5.54
C PHE A 259 -11.56 6.26 6.95
N ILE A 260 -11.28 4.97 7.14
CA ILE A 260 -11.30 4.34 8.47
C ILE A 260 -10.27 5.01 9.40
N LEU A 261 -9.06 5.28 8.92
CA LEU A 261 -8.01 5.94 9.73
C LEU A 261 -8.37 7.40 10.10
N ASP A 262 -9.03 8.12 9.20
CA ASP A 262 -9.57 9.47 9.43
C ASP A 262 -10.72 9.43 10.44
N CYS A 263 -11.57 8.41 10.39
CA CYS A 263 -12.64 8.20 11.38
C CYS A 263 -12.11 7.93 12.81
N PHE A 264 -10.93 7.32 12.97
CA PHE A 264 -10.32 7.06 14.27
C PHE A 264 -9.44 8.22 14.81
N ASP A 265 -9.39 9.35 14.10
CA ASP A 265 -8.51 10.49 14.38
C ASP A 265 -7.03 10.11 14.52
N MET A 266 -6.58 9.07 13.80
CA MET A 266 -5.18 8.63 13.83
C MET A 266 -4.29 9.45 12.89
N LEU A 267 -4.90 10.15 11.92
CA LEU A 267 -4.23 10.98 10.93
C LEU A 267 -4.83 12.39 10.91
N PRO A 268 -4.01 13.43 10.66
CA PRO A 268 -4.53 14.78 10.52
C PRO A 268 -5.41 14.90 9.27
N THR A 269 -6.69 15.25 9.47
CA THR A 269 -7.71 15.34 8.43
C THR A 269 -7.29 16.24 7.26
N ALA A 270 -6.55 17.32 7.50
CA ALA A 270 -6.05 18.19 6.44
C ALA A 270 -5.17 17.44 5.43
N LYS A 271 -4.30 16.55 5.90
CA LYS A 271 -3.45 15.73 5.01
C LYS A 271 -4.31 14.74 4.24
N VAL A 272 -5.23 14.05 4.91
CA VAL A 272 -6.14 13.07 4.27
C VAL A 272 -6.98 13.70 3.15
N MET A 273 -7.42 14.94 3.32
CA MET A 273 -8.16 15.68 2.27
C MET A 273 -7.30 15.97 1.03
N TRP A 274 -6.06 16.45 1.22
CA TRP A 274 -5.12 16.64 0.10
C TRP A 274 -4.87 15.35 -0.67
N LEU A 275 -4.80 14.26 0.09
CA LEU A 275 -4.58 12.93 -0.40
C LEU A 275 -5.75 12.42 -1.27
N TYR A 276 -7.02 12.70 -0.94
CA TYR A 276 -8.15 12.43 -1.83
C TYR A 276 -8.13 13.28 -3.10
N ILE A 277 -7.79 14.57 -2.98
CA ILE A 277 -7.68 15.49 -4.13
C ILE A 277 -6.61 14.99 -5.12
N ILE A 278 -5.47 14.52 -4.63
CA ILE A 278 -4.40 13.93 -5.45
C ILE A 278 -4.90 12.71 -6.21
N GLN A 279 -5.67 11.84 -5.57
CA GLN A 279 -6.21 10.64 -6.23
C GLN A 279 -7.20 11.01 -7.32
N ILE A 280 -8.15 11.91 -7.05
CA ILE A 280 -9.13 12.36 -8.06
C ILE A 280 -8.41 13.06 -9.21
N SER A 281 -7.50 14.00 -8.93
CA SER A 281 -6.78 14.75 -9.97
C SER A 281 -5.88 13.85 -10.82
N GLY A 282 -5.20 12.86 -10.22
CA GLY A 282 -4.43 11.86 -10.94
C GLY A 282 -5.28 11.01 -11.88
N LEU A 283 -6.44 10.54 -11.42
CA LEU A 283 -7.37 9.74 -12.23
C LEU A 283 -8.01 10.54 -13.35
N LEU A 284 -8.37 11.81 -13.10
CA LEU A 284 -8.88 12.70 -14.14
C LEU A 284 -7.82 12.93 -15.23
N LEU A 285 -6.56 13.11 -14.85
CA LEU A 285 -5.47 13.25 -15.80
C LEU A 285 -5.28 11.96 -16.63
N VAL A 286 -5.32 10.79 -15.99
CA VAL A 286 -5.27 9.49 -16.69
C VAL A 286 -6.47 9.31 -17.62
N CYS A 287 -7.67 9.72 -17.21
CA CYS A 287 -8.88 9.69 -18.04
C CYS A 287 -8.71 10.51 -19.32
N VAL A 288 -8.10 11.70 -19.24
CA VAL A 288 -7.79 12.52 -20.43
C VAL A 288 -6.78 11.82 -21.33
N LEU A 289 -5.72 11.21 -20.76
CA LEU A 289 -4.71 10.50 -21.54
C LEU A 289 -5.23 9.21 -22.19
N GLN A 290 -6.20 8.55 -21.56
CA GLN A 290 -6.83 7.31 -22.04
C GLN A 290 -8.13 7.57 -22.82
N PHE A 291 -8.23 8.71 -23.52
CA PHE A 291 -9.34 9.02 -24.42
C PHE A 291 -10.74 8.97 -23.78
N PHE A 292 -10.89 9.46 -22.54
CA PHE A 292 -12.16 9.49 -21.80
C PHE A 292 -12.79 8.11 -21.57
N ASN A 293 -11.95 7.15 -21.14
CA ASN A 293 -12.42 5.81 -20.80
C ASN A 293 -13.56 5.84 -19.77
N SER A 294 -14.72 5.30 -20.17
CA SER A 294 -15.94 5.28 -19.36
C SER A 294 -15.78 4.48 -18.06
N MET A 295 -14.87 3.52 -18.03
CA MET A 295 -14.57 2.70 -16.85
C MET A 295 -14.01 3.54 -15.71
N ILE A 296 -13.12 4.49 -16.00
CA ILE A 296 -12.51 5.36 -14.99
C ILE A 296 -13.53 6.39 -14.50
N LEU A 297 -14.27 7.00 -15.42
CA LEU A 297 -15.24 8.04 -15.09
C LEU A 297 -16.41 7.50 -14.24
N GLY A 298 -16.86 6.28 -14.52
CA GLY A 298 -17.89 5.56 -13.76
C GLY A 298 -17.36 4.81 -12.53
N SER A 299 -16.09 5.00 -12.15
CA SER A 299 -15.49 4.23 -11.06
C SER A 299 -16.10 4.56 -9.69
N LEU A 300 -16.28 3.52 -8.87
CA LEU A 300 -16.69 3.67 -7.46
C LEU A 300 -15.71 4.53 -6.65
N LEU A 301 -14.46 4.60 -7.08
CA LEU A 301 -13.42 5.39 -6.44
C LEU A 301 -13.67 6.90 -6.57
N ILE A 302 -14.00 7.39 -7.77
CA ILE A 302 -14.27 8.81 -7.98
C ILE A 302 -15.51 9.22 -7.20
N SER A 303 -16.58 8.42 -7.24
CA SER A 303 -17.81 8.71 -6.50
C SER A 303 -17.61 8.64 -4.98
N PHE A 304 -16.84 7.66 -4.49
CA PHE A 304 -16.50 7.57 -3.07
C PHE A 304 -15.66 8.78 -2.62
N ASN A 305 -14.56 9.09 -3.30
CA ASN A 305 -13.70 10.22 -2.91
C ASN A 305 -14.44 11.56 -3.03
N ALA A 306 -15.26 11.76 -4.07
CA ALA A 306 -16.07 12.96 -4.21
C ALA A 306 -17.11 13.08 -3.09
N SER A 307 -17.79 11.99 -2.72
CA SER A 307 -18.78 12.01 -1.64
C SER A 307 -18.16 12.34 -0.28
N VAL A 308 -16.98 11.78 0.04
CA VAL A 308 -16.22 12.12 1.25
C VAL A 308 -15.82 13.59 1.27
N LEU A 309 -15.28 14.11 0.14
CA LEU A 309 -14.91 15.53 0.05
C LEU A 309 -16.12 16.44 0.24
N ILE A 310 -17.25 16.15 -0.43
CA ILE A 310 -18.49 16.92 -0.31
C ILE A 310 -18.99 16.88 1.14
N ALA A 311 -19.08 15.70 1.76
CA ALA A 311 -19.52 15.55 3.13
C ALA A 311 -18.67 16.39 4.11
N ARG A 312 -17.34 16.32 3.99
CA ARG A 312 -16.42 17.13 4.81
C ARG A 312 -16.55 18.63 4.54
N THR A 313 -16.83 19.03 3.30
CA THR A 313 -17.03 20.44 2.95
C THR A 313 -18.34 20.98 3.54
N ILE A 314 -19.42 20.21 3.46
CA ILE A 314 -20.72 20.53 4.06
C ILE A 314 -20.59 20.62 5.59
N GLN A 315 -19.92 19.67 6.24
CA GLN A 315 -19.66 19.70 7.68
C GLN A 315 -18.96 20.99 8.11
N LYS A 316 -17.93 21.42 7.36
CA LYS A 316 -17.23 22.70 7.61
C LYS A 316 -18.12 23.92 7.40
N ILE A 317 -18.97 23.93 6.37
CA ILE A 317 -19.88 25.06 6.10
C ILE A 317 -20.93 25.19 7.20
N LEU A 318 -21.44 24.05 7.69
CA LEU A 318 -22.51 24.02 8.69
C LEU A 318 -21.99 24.08 10.13
N ASN A 319 -20.66 24.14 10.35
CA ASN A 319 -20.02 24.04 11.67
C ASN A 319 -20.57 22.87 12.51
N LEU A 320 -20.89 21.75 11.86
CA LEU A 320 -21.32 20.55 12.55
C LEU A 320 -20.08 19.85 13.10
N GLU A 321 -19.98 19.77 14.42
CA GLU A 321 -19.12 18.76 15.05
C GLU A 321 -19.65 17.41 14.58
N SER A 322 -18.78 16.60 13.95
CA SER A 322 -19.18 15.25 13.51
C SER A 322 -19.66 14.46 14.73
N ASP A 323 -20.44 13.39 14.54
CA ASP A 323 -20.82 12.45 15.62
C ASP A 323 -19.57 11.72 16.16
N GLU A 324 -18.69 12.47 16.82
CA GLU A 324 -17.45 12.00 17.42
C GLU A 324 -17.77 10.93 18.45
N HIS A 325 -18.95 10.97 19.07
CA HIS A 325 -19.38 10.02 20.08
C HIS A 325 -19.37 8.56 19.59
N ILE A 326 -19.78 8.27 18.35
CA ILE A 326 -19.79 6.89 17.81
C ILE A 326 -18.36 6.39 17.58
N PHE A 327 -17.52 7.21 16.96
CA PHE A 327 -16.13 6.83 16.66
C PHE A 327 -15.26 6.80 17.92
N LYS A 328 -15.48 7.72 18.86
CA LYS A 328 -14.88 7.70 20.20
C LYS A 328 -15.32 6.46 20.97
N PHE A 329 -16.60 6.11 20.95
CA PHE A 329 -17.09 4.86 21.54
C PHE A 329 -16.39 3.63 20.93
N LEU A 330 -16.30 3.53 19.59
CA LEU A 330 -15.59 2.42 18.93
C LEU A 330 -14.11 2.39 19.31
N LYS A 331 -13.45 3.55 19.35
CA LYS A 331 -12.05 3.70 19.77
C LYS A 331 -11.82 3.22 21.19
N ALA A 332 -12.73 3.55 22.11
CA ALA A 332 -12.69 3.08 23.49
C ALA A 332 -12.97 1.58 23.60
N LYS A 333 -13.96 1.07 22.86
CA LYS A 333 -14.35 -0.35 22.85
C LYS A 333 -13.23 -1.27 22.38
N PHE A 334 -12.48 -0.86 21.35
CA PHE A 334 -11.33 -1.63 20.84
C PHE A 334 -10.01 -1.30 21.56
N GLY A 335 -10.03 -0.43 22.58
CA GLY A 335 -8.83 -0.10 23.38
C GLY A 335 -7.80 0.77 22.66
N PHE A 336 -8.16 1.42 21.54
CA PHE A 336 -7.27 2.31 20.79
C PHE A 336 -7.18 3.73 21.37
N GLY A 337 -7.83 4.00 22.51
CA GLY A 337 -7.70 5.25 23.26
C GLY A 337 -8.67 5.32 24.44
N ALA A 338 -8.33 6.09 25.48
CA ALA A 338 -9.21 6.34 26.61
C ALA A 338 -10.16 7.52 26.30
N THR A 339 -11.47 7.29 26.36
CA THR A 339 -12.47 8.36 26.23
C THR A 339 -12.84 8.93 27.59
N ARG A 340 -12.68 10.24 27.77
CA ARG A 340 -13.17 10.96 28.96
C ARG A 340 -14.62 11.45 28.80
N ASP A 341 -15.19 11.28 27.62
CA ASP A 341 -16.52 11.78 27.27
C ASP A 341 -17.59 10.91 27.92
N PHE A 342 -18.57 11.57 28.54
CA PHE A 342 -19.65 10.93 29.27
C PHE A 342 -20.50 10.03 28.37
N ASP A 343 -20.85 10.49 27.17
CA ASP A 343 -21.72 9.74 26.24
C ASP A 343 -21.06 8.45 25.75
N ALA A 344 -19.76 8.48 25.46
CA ALA A 344 -19.01 7.29 25.05
C ALA A 344 -18.91 6.27 26.20
N ASN A 345 -18.70 6.75 27.43
CA ASN A 345 -18.67 5.89 28.62
C ASN A 345 -20.06 5.33 28.96
N LEU A 346 -21.13 6.10 28.73
CA LEU A 346 -22.50 5.64 28.88
C LEU A 346 -22.76 4.43 27.96
N TYR A 347 -22.38 4.52 26.67
CA TYR A 347 -22.51 3.40 25.73
C TYR A 347 -21.62 2.20 26.08
N LEU A 348 -20.43 2.40 26.67
CA LEU A 348 -19.58 1.30 27.13
C LEU A 348 -20.15 0.59 28.36
N CYS A 349 -20.89 1.31 29.21
CA CYS A 349 -21.54 0.75 30.40
C CYS A 349 -22.88 0.07 30.08
N GLU A 350 -23.49 0.37 28.93
CA GLU A 350 -24.75 -0.24 28.51
C GLU A 350 -24.54 -1.72 28.10
N GLU A 351 -25.29 -2.65 28.72
CA GLU A 351 -25.13 -4.09 28.48
C GLU A 351 -25.35 -4.49 27.01
N ALA A 352 -26.19 -3.75 26.28
CA ALA A 352 -26.47 -4.00 24.86
C ALA A 352 -25.23 -3.86 23.95
N PHE A 353 -24.27 -3.02 24.35
CA PHE A 353 -23.04 -2.75 23.60
C PHE A 353 -21.81 -3.45 24.18
N GLY A 354 -21.96 -4.17 25.28
CA GLY A 354 -20.93 -5.02 25.89
C GLY A 354 -20.58 -6.24 25.03
N LEU A 355 -19.55 -6.98 25.46
CA LEU A 355 -19.29 -8.31 24.91
C LEU A 355 -20.43 -9.25 25.34
N LEU A 356 -20.84 -10.15 24.44
CA LEU A 356 -21.85 -11.16 24.77
C LEU A 356 -21.37 -11.97 25.99
N PRO A 357 -22.16 -12.08 27.06
CA PRO A 357 -21.75 -12.83 28.23
C PRO A 357 -21.63 -14.31 27.88
N LEU A 358 -20.64 -14.99 28.44
CA LEU A 358 -20.37 -16.41 28.16
C LEU A 358 -21.56 -17.33 28.51
N ASN A 359 -22.42 -16.89 29.43
CA ASN A 359 -23.67 -17.57 29.76
C ASN A 359 -24.67 -17.62 28.59
N THR A 360 -24.62 -16.66 27.66
CA THR A 360 -25.46 -16.68 26.45
C THR A 360 -25.15 -17.88 25.57
N PHE A 361 -23.88 -18.24 25.42
CA PHE A 361 -23.49 -19.46 24.70
C PHE A 361 -23.96 -20.72 25.41
N SER A 362 -23.92 -20.77 26.75
CA SER A 362 -24.47 -21.90 27.53
C SER A 362 -25.97 -22.03 27.30
N ARG A 363 -26.74 -20.94 27.40
CA ARG A 363 -28.21 -20.95 27.20
C ARG A 363 -28.61 -21.32 25.76
N LEU A 364 -27.84 -20.86 24.77
CA LEU A 364 -28.04 -21.22 23.35
C LEU A 364 -27.64 -22.68 23.08
N SER A 365 -26.69 -23.22 23.85
CA SER A 365 -26.29 -24.63 23.81
C SER A 365 -27.38 -25.54 24.41
N ASP A 366 -27.98 -25.13 25.53
CA ASP A 366 -29.06 -25.85 26.22
C ASP A 366 -30.32 -25.98 25.36
N THR A 367 -30.59 -24.97 24.51
CA THR A 367 -31.73 -24.98 23.58
C THR A 367 -31.44 -25.76 22.28
N LEU A 368 -30.29 -26.44 22.17
CA LEU A 368 -29.78 -27.15 20.98
C LEU A 368 -29.58 -26.29 19.72
N LEU A 369 -30.10 -25.06 19.72
CA LEU A 369 -30.08 -24.12 18.60
C LEU A 369 -28.65 -23.76 18.19
N PHE A 370 -27.74 -23.61 19.16
CA PHE A 370 -26.34 -23.29 18.90
C PHE A 370 -25.63 -24.38 18.09
N TYR A 371 -25.87 -25.66 18.42
CA TYR A 371 -25.28 -26.79 17.72
C TYR A 371 -25.81 -26.89 16.28
N VAL A 372 -27.13 -26.71 16.11
CA VAL A 372 -27.76 -26.68 14.78
C VAL A 372 -27.22 -25.51 13.95
N TYR A 373 -27.08 -24.33 14.55
CA TYR A 373 -26.55 -23.14 13.89
C TYR A 373 -25.09 -23.35 13.44
N ILE A 374 -24.22 -23.84 14.31
CA ILE A 374 -22.82 -24.16 13.95
C ILE A 374 -22.76 -25.21 12.84
N PHE A 375 -23.60 -26.25 12.91
CA PHE A 375 -23.66 -27.30 11.89
C PHE A 375 -24.08 -26.75 10.51
N VAL A 376 -25.13 -25.92 10.47
CA VAL A 376 -25.58 -25.26 9.23
C VAL A 376 -24.50 -24.33 8.70
N LEU A 377 -23.86 -23.54 9.57
CA LEU A 377 -22.79 -22.62 9.18
C LEU A 377 -21.59 -23.38 8.62
N PHE A 378 -21.21 -24.50 9.24
CA PHE A 378 -20.18 -25.41 8.74
C PHE A 378 -20.55 -25.96 7.35
N LEU A 379 -21.76 -26.49 7.16
CA LEU A 379 -22.20 -26.98 5.84
C LEU A 379 -22.21 -25.88 4.77
N MET A 380 -22.68 -24.67 5.11
CA MET A 380 -22.70 -23.53 4.20
C MET A 380 -21.29 -23.07 3.82
N THR A 381 -20.36 -23.03 4.78
CA THR A 381 -18.96 -22.70 4.48
C THR A 381 -18.28 -23.76 3.62
N VAL A 382 -18.50 -25.05 3.90
CA VAL A 382 -17.98 -26.15 3.06
C VAL A 382 -18.57 -26.09 1.65
N ALA A 383 -19.87 -25.85 1.51
CA ALA A 383 -20.52 -25.69 0.22
C ALA A 383 -19.96 -24.47 -0.55
N ALA A 384 -19.80 -23.32 0.12
CA ALA A 384 -19.22 -22.12 -0.46
C ALA A 384 -17.77 -22.36 -0.92
N VAL A 385 -16.97 -23.07 -0.12
CA VAL A 385 -15.59 -23.46 -0.47
C VAL A 385 -15.58 -24.41 -1.67
N ILE A 386 -16.43 -25.44 -1.71
CA ILE A 386 -16.54 -26.36 -2.85
C ILE A 386 -16.97 -25.62 -4.12
N VAL A 387 -17.93 -24.69 -4.03
CA VAL A 387 -18.36 -23.87 -5.16
C VAL A 387 -17.25 -22.94 -5.61
N ALA A 388 -16.54 -22.29 -4.68
CA ALA A 388 -15.39 -21.46 -5.01
C ALA A 388 -14.30 -22.27 -5.72
N PHE A 389 -13.94 -23.46 -5.22
CA PHE A 389 -12.96 -24.36 -5.85
C PHE A 389 -13.42 -24.88 -7.21
N ARG A 390 -14.73 -25.12 -7.40
CA ARG A 390 -15.28 -25.51 -8.70
C ARG A 390 -15.27 -24.39 -9.73
N ASN A 391 -15.48 -23.13 -9.31
CA ASN A 391 -15.43 -21.96 -10.18
C ASN A 391 -14.00 -21.44 -10.43
N LEU A 392 -13.02 -21.90 -9.64
CA LEU A 392 -11.59 -21.61 -9.80
C LEU A 392 -10.87 -22.54 -10.79
N ARG A 393 -11.58 -23.55 -11.33
CA ARG A 393 -11.09 -24.46 -12.37
C ARG A 393 -11.87 -24.22 -13.65
#